data_AF-A0A937P569-F1
#
_entry.id   AF-A0A937P569-F1
#
_cell.length_a   1.000
_cell.length_b   1.000
_cell.length_c   1.000
_cell.angle_alpha   90.00
_cell.angle_beta   90.00
_cell.angle_gamma   90.00
#
_symmetry.space_group_name_H-M   'P 1'
#
loop_
_entity.id
_entity.type
_entity.pdbx_description
1 polymer ?
#
loop_
_entity_poly.entity_id
_entity_poly.type
_entity_poly.pdbx_seq_one_letter_code
_entity_poly.pdbx_strand_id
1 'polypeptide(L)'
;MNFFLILIPVLFFYSCVDFLNPEQELDIVEDQLFDDWYEYRSIEMGLYGLQQQLVEQLVVLGELRADLLTITENADADLIEIHNLNISENNRYASPTVFFKLIAACNNFIRVLETEHPEVLDPESPVTNFDRLYGEALCMRAWTYFNAVRIYGKVPYIHESLTTLEEIEEYVNSPGTYVDSVHIVFGRDGYANDTTYNYSIELEKMLYDLDMVIDVFTNQLENSIKAVGVIHYIDNNDYTWEVTIWNTWAMHALLGLMYLTEGDYSKAESHFYIIMHNTSDNNRYQLTGDFGYGNWREIFRNIDLREHIYTIWFDKANQQQNDFQSLFELWGPHNYMLKPTRIAIDNWETIWRNQVIRDIPQNPTESEMIYPGFPSDYYRGLGGSYLYVRNEVPITGDEYLKMLSLRVDEDFRSSANIMEGMDTVVIKYSIGKNTFDEDANFIVYRAGGIHLYMAELYTWWSYDRGGFISPFTSNAVNIVNDGSNYSARGDRPQRGVRGRVGLGSGYDGIRIANTIYEHDPYTNEIIGFTDLTGNLVAKQLFLEEEILEERARELAFEGERFYDLMRVAKRRQDPSFLAEKVSAKFPAGQRQQVYNYLLNENNWYINIFDW
;
A
#
# COMPACT_ATOMS: atom_id res chain seq x y z
N MET A 1 -24.71 -60.19 -33.09
CA MET A 1 -24.09 -58.85 -33.21
C MET A 1 -24.97 -57.90 -32.42
N ASN A 2 -24.67 -57.68 -31.14
CA ASN A 2 -25.36 -56.69 -30.31
C ASN A 2 -24.28 -55.91 -29.56
N PHE A 3 -24.23 -54.62 -29.86
CA PHE A 3 -23.26 -53.63 -29.39
C PHE A 3 -23.36 -53.43 -27.87
N PHE A 4 -22.22 -53.44 -27.20
CA PHE A 4 -22.07 -52.90 -25.85
C PHE A 4 -22.02 -51.36 -25.96
N LEU A 5 -23.05 -50.68 -25.46
CA LEU A 5 -23.03 -49.23 -25.24
C LEU A 5 -22.28 -48.98 -23.93
N ILE A 6 -21.03 -48.51 -24.03
CA ILE A 6 -20.27 -47.99 -22.89
C ILE A 6 -20.84 -46.61 -22.59
N LEU A 7 -21.52 -46.49 -21.45
CA LEU A 7 -21.95 -45.21 -20.90
C LEU A 7 -20.69 -44.53 -20.32
N ILE A 8 -20.18 -43.50 -20.99
CA ILE A 8 -19.18 -42.59 -20.42
C ILE A 8 -19.96 -41.64 -19.49
N PRO A 9 -19.68 -41.59 -18.18
CA PRO A 9 -20.20 -40.52 -17.37
C PRO A 9 -19.46 -39.24 -17.78
N VAL A 10 -20.18 -38.30 -18.38
CA VAL A 10 -19.74 -36.92 -18.51
C VAL A 10 -19.69 -36.36 -17.10
N LEU A 11 -18.48 -36.29 -16.54
CA LEU A 11 -18.19 -35.48 -15.36
C LEU A 11 -18.33 -34.03 -15.78
N PHE A 12 -19.51 -33.46 -15.54
CA PHE A 12 -19.65 -32.01 -15.46
C PHE A 12 -18.89 -31.58 -14.21
N PHE A 13 -17.73 -30.95 -14.40
CA PHE A 13 -17.12 -30.13 -13.35
C PHE A 13 -18.01 -28.90 -13.17
N TYR A 14 -18.97 -28.97 -12.25
CA TYR A 14 -19.56 -27.78 -11.68
C TYR A 14 -18.53 -27.19 -10.72
N SER A 15 -17.78 -26.20 -11.19
CA SER A 15 -17.11 -25.23 -10.31
C SER A 15 -18.17 -24.21 -9.87
N CYS A 16 -19.03 -24.58 -8.93
CA CYS A 16 -19.82 -23.59 -8.20
C CYS A 16 -18.89 -23.00 -7.14
N VAL A 17 -18.41 -21.76 -7.37
CA VAL A 17 -17.80 -20.99 -6.29
C VAL A 17 -18.95 -20.26 -5.60
N ASP A 18 -19.47 -20.84 -4.52
CA ASP A 18 -20.44 -20.20 -3.61
C ASP A 18 -19.70 -19.09 -2.85
N PHE A 19 -19.48 -17.97 -3.55
CA PHE A 19 -18.51 -16.96 -3.17
C PHE A 19 -19.09 -15.77 -2.41
N LEU A 20 -20.36 -15.43 -2.63
CA LEU A 20 -20.98 -14.18 -2.15
C LEU A 20 -22.23 -14.44 -1.28
N ASN A 21 -22.22 -15.47 -0.43
CA ASN A 21 -23.32 -15.67 0.53
C ASN A 21 -22.91 -15.22 1.95
N PRO A 22 -23.06 -13.90 2.24
CA PRO A 22 -24.00 -13.52 3.29
C PRO A 22 -24.89 -12.34 2.90
N GLU A 23 -26.07 -12.26 3.54
CA GLU A 23 -27.11 -11.22 3.41
C GLU A 23 -26.52 -9.83 3.09
N GLN A 24 -27.03 -9.21 2.03
CA GLN A 24 -26.67 -7.86 1.63
C GLN A 24 -27.23 -6.88 2.69
N GLU A 25 -26.36 -6.32 3.54
CA GLU A 25 -26.78 -5.33 4.55
C GLU A 25 -27.16 -3.97 3.94
N LEU A 26 -26.73 -3.70 2.70
CA LEU A 26 -26.98 -2.46 1.95
C LEU A 26 -27.64 -2.81 0.61
N ASP A 27 -28.96 -2.97 0.63
CA ASP A 27 -29.79 -3.01 -0.58
C ASP A 27 -30.49 -1.65 -0.71
N ILE A 28 -30.09 -0.85 -1.69
CA ILE A 28 -30.66 0.48 -1.91
C ILE A 28 -31.92 0.30 -2.74
N VAL A 29 -33.05 0.32 -2.06
CA VAL A 29 -34.37 0.24 -2.68
C VAL A 29 -34.74 1.65 -3.17
N GLU A 30 -34.68 1.88 -4.49
CA GLU A 30 -34.92 3.18 -5.16
C GLU A 30 -36.22 3.87 -4.68
N ASP A 31 -37.25 3.09 -4.31
CA ASP A 31 -38.53 3.57 -3.79
C ASP A 31 -38.51 4.14 -2.36
N GLN A 32 -37.34 4.19 -1.69
CA GLN A 32 -37.15 4.79 -0.37
C GLN A 32 -36.27 6.05 -0.33
N LEU A 33 -35.64 6.45 -1.45
CA LEU A 33 -34.83 7.67 -1.52
C LEU A 33 -35.73 8.90 -1.59
N PHE A 34 -35.73 9.72 -0.55
CA PHE A 34 -36.30 11.07 -0.58
C PHE A 34 -35.22 12.06 -1.05
N ASP A 35 -35.61 13.20 -1.62
CA ASP A 35 -34.77 14.28 -2.20
C ASP A 35 -33.70 14.92 -1.25
N ASP A 36 -33.32 14.30 -0.14
CA ASP A 36 -32.42 14.85 0.87
C ASP A 36 -30.97 14.36 0.69
N TRP A 37 -30.06 15.33 0.53
CA TRP A 37 -28.60 15.15 0.46
C TRP A 37 -28.03 14.24 1.56
N TYR A 38 -28.62 14.25 2.75
CA TYR A 38 -28.16 13.41 3.87
C TYR A 38 -28.33 11.90 3.62
N GLU A 39 -29.28 11.47 2.79
CA GLU A 39 -29.50 10.05 2.48
C GLU A 39 -28.39 9.50 1.57
N TYR A 40 -28.05 10.25 0.50
CA TYR A 40 -26.91 9.94 -0.38
C TYR A 40 -25.60 9.85 0.39
N ARG A 41 -25.38 10.78 1.32
CA ARG A 41 -24.22 10.74 2.21
C ARG A 41 -24.23 9.49 3.09
N SER A 42 -25.38 9.09 3.62
CA SER A 42 -25.49 7.90 4.48
C SER A 42 -25.16 6.63 3.70
N ILE A 43 -25.59 6.55 2.44
CA ILE A 43 -25.20 5.48 1.51
C ILE A 43 -23.68 5.44 1.33
N GLU A 44 -23.06 6.58 1.03
CA GLU A 44 -21.60 6.65 0.86
C GLU A 44 -20.84 6.22 2.14
N MET A 45 -21.33 6.60 3.32
CA MET A 45 -20.73 6.14 4.59
C MET A 45 -20.80 4.61 4.74
N GLY A 46 -21.84 3.96 4.17
CA GLY A 46 -21.92 2.51 4.05
C GLY A 46 -20.80 1.92 3.19
N LEU A 47 -20.42 2.59 2.09
CA LEU A 47 -19.30 2.18 1.25
C LEU A 47 -17.97 2.24 2.01
N TYR A 48 -17.74 3.29 2.81
CA TYR A 48 -16.56 3.37 3.68
C TYR A 48 -16.55 2.27 4.75
N GLY A 49 -17.71 1.85 5.26
CA GLY A 49 -17.83 0.70 6.16
C GLY A 49 -17.38 -0.61 5.51
N LEU A 50 -17.74 -0.84 4.24
CA LEU A 50 -17.22 -1.98 3.46
C LEU A 50 -15.71 -1.85 3.21
N GLN A 51 -15.22 -0.64 2.94
CA GLN A 51 -13.79 -0.39 2.75
C GLN A 51 -12.97 -0.64 4.03
N GLN A 52 -13.51 -0.31 5.21
CA GLN A 52 -12.91 -0.63 6.52
C GLN A 52 -12.69 -2.14 6.69
N GLN A 53 -13.60 -2.99 6.21
CA GLN A 53 -13.48 -4.45 6.32
C GLN A 53 -12.29 -5.03 5.54
N LEU A 54 -11.76 -4.32 4.54
CA LEU A 54 -10.60 -4.76 3.76
C LEU A 54 -9.26 -4.48 4.45
N VAL A 55 -9.23 -3.60 5.45
CA VAL A 55 -7.99 -3.05 6.02
C VAL A 55 -7.07 -4.13 6.61
N GLU A 56 -7.63 -5.07 7.39
CA GLU A 56 -6.86 -6.18 7.96
C GLU A 56 -6.32 -7.10 6.88
N GLN A 57 -7.16 -7.44 5.90
CA GLN A 57 -6.80 -8.26 4.74
C GLN A 57 -5.64 -7.65 3.95
N LEU A 58 -5.67 -6.33 3.72
CA LEU A 58 -4.63 -5.61 2.99
C LEU A 58 -3.28 -5.63 3.74
N VAL A 59 -3.29 -5.39 5.05
CA VAL A 59 -2.05 -5.45 5.85
C VAL A 59 -1.47 -6.86 5.86
N VAL A 60 -2.29 -7.88 6.14
CA VAL A 60 -1.81 -9.26 6.21
C VAL A 60 -1.25 -9.71 4.86
N LEU A 61 -1.98 -9.49 3.77
CA LEU A 61 -1.51 -9.90 2.44
C LEU A 61 -0.37 -9.03 1.91
N GLY A 62 -0.30 -7.76 2.29
CA GLY A 62 0.74 -6.83 1.86
C GLY A 62 2.05 -6.96 2.62
N GLU A 63 2.03 -7.36 3.89
CA GLU A 63 3.21 -7.42 4.76
C GLU A 63 3.65 -8.85 5.07
N LEU A 64 2.73 -9.76 5.41
CA LEU A 64 3.10 -11.11 5.85
C LEU A 64 3.64 -11.97 4.70
N ARG A 65 3.24 -11.69 3.45
CA ARG A 65 3.85 -12.32 2.27
C ARG A 65 5.26 -11.78 1.98
N ALA A 66 5.58 -10.56 2.45
CA ALA A 66 6.87 -9.90 2.22
C ALA A 66 7.96 -10.31 3.23
N ASP A 67 9.03 -9.53 3.33
CA ASP A 67 10.26 -9.80 4.09
C ASP A 67 10.27 -9.24 5.53
N LEU A 68 9.39 -8.28 5.85
CA LEU A 68 9.46 -7.52 7.11
C LEU A 68 8.66 -8.13 8.27
N LEU A 69 7.66 -8.96 7.96
CA LEU A 69 6.74 -9.52 8.96
C LEU A 69 6.77 -11.06 8.96
N THR A 70 6.64 -11.67 10.15
CA THR A 70 6.59 -13.11 10.35
C THR A 70 5.55 -13.48 11.41
N ILE A 71 5.16 -14.76 11.41
CA ILE A 71 4.29 -15.33 12.44
C ILE A 71 5.02 -15.58 13.76
N THR A 72 4.25 -15.63 14.84
CA THR A 72 4.66 -16.17 16.14
C THR A 72 4.17 -17.62 16.30
N GLU A 73 4.44 -18.23 17.45
CA GLU A 73 3.89 -19.55 17.81
C GLU A 73 2.36 -19.54 18.02
N ASN A 74 1.76 -18.36 18.18
CA ASN A 74 0.33 -18.18 18.42
C ASN A 74 -0.47 -17.96 17.12
N ALA A 75 0.19 -17.88 15.97
CA ALA A 75 -0.49 -17.64 14.71
C ALA A 75 -1.50 -18.75 14.39
N ASP A 76 -2.67 -18.34 13.93
CA ASP A 76 -3.71 -19.26 13.47
C ASP A 76 -3.38 -19.89 12.11
N ALA A 77 -4.20 -20.85 11.70
CA ALA A 77 -4.00 -21.62 10.47
C ALA A 77 -3.97 -20.73 9.21
N ASP A 78 -4.82 -19.69 9.14
CA ASP A 78 -4.89 -18.81 7.97
C ASP A 78 -3.61 -17.99 7.82
N LEU A 79 -3.07 -17.46 8.92
CA LEU A 79 -1.80 -16.72 8.91
C LEU A 79 -0.61 -17.65 8.61
N ILE A 80 -0.63 -18.89 9.08
CA ILE A 80 0.40 -19.90 8.76
C ILE A 80 0.43 -20.19 7.26
N GLU A 81 -0.73 -20.34 6.62
CA GLU A 81 -0.83 -20.55 5.17
C GLU A 81 -0.24 -19.38 4.36
N ILE A 82 -0.58 -18.15 4.75
CA ILE A 82 -0.07 -16.92 4.12
C ILE A 82 1.44 -16.78 4.31
N HIS A 83 1.92 -17.02 5.53
CA HIS A 83 3.35 -17.00 5.82
C HIS A 83 4.12 -17.98 4.94
N ASN A 84 3.59 -19.18 4.74
CA ASN A 84 4.21 -20.23 3.93
C ASN A 84 3.97 -20.07 2.42
N LEU A 85 3.24 -19.04 1.99
CA LEU A 85 2.88 -18.78 0.59
C LEU A 85 2.15 -19.97 -0.06
N ASN A 86 1.40 -20.72 0.76
CA ASN A 86 0.59 -21.86 0.34
C ASN A 86 -0.83 -21.65 0.87
N ILE A 87 -1.53 -20.71 0.24
CA ILE A 87 -2.80 -20.16 0.68
C ILE A 87 -3.93 -21.02 0.13
N SER A 88 -4.81 -21.52 1.00
CA SER A 88 -5.98 -22.29 0.58
C SER A 88 -7.12 -21.37 0.10
N GLU A 89 -8.02 -21.92 -0.71
CA GLU A 89 -9.21 -21.20 -1.19
C GLU A 89 -10.15 -20.74 -0.05
N ASN A 90 -10.14 -21.46 1.08
CA ASN A 90 -10.99 -21.16 2.24
C ASN A 90 -10.33 -20.21 3.26
N ASN A 91 -9.11 -19.74 2.98
CA ASN A 91 -8.40 -18.82 3.86
C ASN A 91 -9.14 -17.49 3.92
N ARG A 92 -9.49 -17.02 5.14
CA ARG A 92 -10.32 -15.82 5.29
C ARG A 92 -9.70 -14.55 4.70
N TYR A 93 -8.38 -14.42 4.78
CA TYR A 93 -7.68 -13.26 4.20
C TYR A 93 -7.48 -13.41 2.69
N ALA A 94 -7.63 -14.61 2.14
CA ALA A 94 -7.58 -14.80 0.70
C ALA A 94 -8.90 -14.46 0.02
N SER A 95 -10.01 -14.39 0.75
CA SER A 95 -11.34 -14.23 0.17
C SER A 95 -11.51 -12.91 -0.61
N PRO A 96 -11.86 -12.96 -1.91
CA PRO A 96 -12.28 -11.76 -2.67
C PRO A 96 -13.62 -11.11 -2.21
N THR A 97 -14.33 -11.61 -1.18
CA THR A 97 -15.80 -11.41 -1.09
C THR A 97 -16.09 -9.95 -0.79
N VAL A 98 -15.31 -9.38 0.12
CA VAL A 98 -15.44 -7.98 0.52
C VAL A 98 -15.04 -7.04 -0.64
N PHE A 99 -14.06 -7.41 -1.48
CA PHE A 99 -13.72 -6.64 -2.67
C PHE A 99 -14.92 -6.55 -3.63
N PHE A 100 -15.56 -7.67 -3.95
CA PHE A 100 -16.70 -7.67 -4.87
C PHE A 100 -17.96 -7.08 -4.26
N LYS A 101 -18.16 -7.20 -2.93
CA LYS A 101 -19.19 -6.45 -2.20
C LYS A 101 -19.03 -4.94 -2.36
N LEU A 102 -17.81 -4.43 -2.18
CA LEU A 102 -17.53 -3.02 -2.33
C LEU A 102 -17.70 -2.55 -3.78
N ILE A 103 -17.24 -3.34 -4.75
CA ILE A 103 -17.45 -3.05 -6.19
C ILE A 103 -18.95 -2.97 -6.50
N ALA A 104 -19.75 -3.94 -6.07
CA ALA A 104 -21.19 -3.98 -6.28
C ALA A 104 -21.88 -2.74 -5.71
N ALA A 105 -21.56 -2.42 -4.45
CA ALA A 105 -22.12 -1.28 -3.75
C ALA A 105 -21.72 0.06 -4.41
N CYS A 106 -20.47 0.17 -4.91
CA CYS A 106 -20.05 1.32 -5.69
C CYS A 106 -20.84 1.42 -7.00
N ASN A 107 -20.99 0.33 -7.76
CA ASN A 107 -21.76 0.31 -9.01
C ASN A 107 -23.20 0.76 -8.78
N ASN A 108 -23.85 0.21 -7.75
CA ASN A 108 -25.21 0.58 -7.38
C ASN A 108 -25.32 2.09 -7.07
N PHE A 109 -24.42 2.62 -6.23
CA PHE A 109 -24.47 4.02 -5.85
C PHE A 109 -24.15 4.98 -7.01
N ILE A 110 -23.17 4.62 -7.84
CA ILE A 110 -22.84 5.34 -9.08
C ILE A 110 -24.08 5.41 -9.98
N ARG A 111 -24.78 4.29 -10.18
CA ARG A 111 -26.01 4.24 -11.00
C ARG A 111 -27.13 5.13 -10.44
N VAL A 112 -27.32 5.11 -9.12
CA VAL A 112 -28.30 5.98 -8.44
C VAL A 112 -27.96 7.46 -8.69
N LEU A 113 -26.68 7.84 -8.53
CA LEU A 113 -26.22 9.21 -8.81
C LEU A 113 -26.40 9.60 -10.28
N GLU A 114 -26.09 8.72 -11.22
CA GLU A 114 -26.27 8.98 -12.66
C GLU A 114 -27.74 9.14 -13.06
N THR A 115 -28.63 8.41 -12.39
CA THR A 115 -30.07 8.40 -12.68
C THR A 115 -30.77 9.62 -12.09
N GLU A 116 -30.56 9.86 -10.79
CA GLU A 116 -31.24 10.93 -10.06
C GLU A 116 -30.54 12.30 -10.20
N HIS A 117 -29.23 12.29 -10.44
CA HIS A 117 -28.38 13.47 -10.61
C HIS A 117 -27.60 13.44 -11.93
N PRO A 118 -28.26 13.40 -13.10
CA PRO A 118 -27.59 13.26 -14.40
C PRO A 118 -26.59 14.39 -14.72
N GLU A 119 -26.63 15.51 -13.99
CA GLU A 119 -25.57 16.53 -14.01
C GLU A 119 -24.18 15.99 -13.69
N VAL A 120 -24.05 14.87 -12.95
CA VAL A 120 -22.74 14.26 -12.67
C VAL A 120 -22.02 13.80 -13.94
N LEU A 121 -22.78 13.47 -14.98
CA LEU A 121 -22.28 13.05 -16.30
C LEU A 121 -22.03 14.21 -17.27
N ASP A 122 -22.45 15.43 -16.94
CA ASP A 122 -22.26 16.62 -17.78
C ASP A 122 -21.00 17.38 -17.33
N PRO A 123 -19.89 17.34 -18.10
CA PRO A 123 -18.64 18.02 -17.74
C PRO A 123 -18.78 19.54 -17.68
N GLU A 124 -19.77 20.12 -18.37
CA GLU A 124 -20.00 21.56 -18.42
C GLU A 124 -20.89 22.05 -17.27
N SER A 125 -21.52 21.13 -16.53
CA SER A 125 -22.37 21.50 -15.40
C SER A 125 -21.53 21.90 -14.18
N PRO A 126 -22.00 22.84 -13.34
CA PRO A 126 -21.29 23.26 -12.13
C PRO A 126 -21.06 22.11 -11.16
N VAL A 127 -19.92 22.11 -10.47
CA VAL A 127 -19.61 21.12 -9.41
C VAL A 127 -20.62 21.24 -8.26
N THR A 128 -21.33 20.16 -8.00
CA THR A 128 -22.25 19.96 -6.89
C THR A 128 -21.62 19.08 -5.80
N ASN A 129 -22.35 18.86 -4.70
CA ASN A 129 -21.93 17.86 -3.73
C ASN A 129 -22.14 16.42 -4.25
N PHE A 130 -23.12 16.18 -5.13
CA PHE A 130 -23.33 14.88 -5.76
C PHE A 130 -22.17 14.49 -6.69
N ASP A 131 -21.58 15.47 -7.39
CA ASP A 131 -20.34 15.27 -8.15
C ASP A 131 -19.18 14.77 -7.29
N ARG A 132 -19.11 15.23 -6.04
CA ARG A 132 -18.07 14.83 -5.11
C ARG A 132 -18.28 13.39 -4.65
N LEU A 133 -19.51 13.01 -4.28
CA LEU A 133 -19.86 11.61 -3.94
C LEU A 133 -19.59 10.67 -5.12
N TYR A 134 -19.95 11.10 -6.32
CA TYR A 134 -19.70 10.36 -7.56
C TYR A 134 -18.19 10.11 -7.75
N GLY A 135 -17.37 11.15 -7.58
CA GLY A 135 -15.92 11.03 -7.61
C GLY A 135 -15.35 10.12 -6.51
N GLU A 136 -15.89 10.17 -5.29
CA GLU A 136 -15.50 9.29 -4.18
C GLU A 136 -15.80 7.82 -4.50
N ALA A 137 -17.01 7.51 -4.98
CA ALA A 137 -17.42 6.16 -5.35
C ALA A 137 -16.58 5.59 -6.51
N LEU A 138 -16.27 6.41 -7.52
CA LEU A 138 -15.39 6.03 -8.63
C LEU A 138 -13.97 5.72 -8.14
N CYS A 139 -13.40 6.57 -7.27
CA CYS A 139 -12.08 6.34 -6.70
C CYS A 139 -12.05 5.06 -5.85
N MET A 140 -13.09 4.83 -5.04
CA MET A 140 -13.22 3.66 -4.19
C MET A 140 -13.33 2.37 -5.01
N ARG A 141 -14.10 2.38 -6.12
CA ARG A 141 -14.18 1.25 -7.05
C ARG A 141 -12.83 0.98 -7.73
N ALA A 142 -12.18 2.00 -8.26
CA ALA A 142 -10.87 1.87 -8.89
C ALA A 142 -9.81 1.33 -7.93
N TRP A 143 -9.76 1.85 -6.70
CA TRP A 143 -8.86 1.38 -5.65
C TRP A 143 -9.14 -0.09 -5.28
N THR A 144 -10.40 -0.48 -5.17
CA THR A 144 -10.81 -1.86 -4.86
C THR A 144 -10.33 -2.82 -5.94
N TYR A 145 -10.54 -2.48 -7.23
CA TYR A 145 -10.04 -3.28 -8.35
C TYR A 145 -8.52 -3.35 -8.40
N PHE A 146 -7.83 -2.22 -8.21
CA PHE A 146 -6.38 -2.17 -8.21
C PHE A 146 -5.76 -3.03 -7.10
N ASN A 147 -6.35 -3.03 -5.90
CA ASN A 147 -5.91 -3.91 -4.83
C ASN A 147 -6.21 -5.39 -5.13
N ALA A 148 -7.43 -5.69 -5.59
CA ALA A 148 -7.82 -7.06 -5.92
C ALA A 148 -6.90 -7.67 -6.99
N VAL A 149 -6.61 -6.95 -8.08
CA VAL A 149 -5.75 -7.48 -9.16
C VAL A 149 -4.29 -7.64 -8.73
N ARG A 150 -3.78 -6.80 -7.82
CA ARG A 150 -2.45 -6.98 -7.21
C ARG A 150 -2.37 -8.23 -6.33
N ILE A 151 -3.50 -8.68 -5.77
CA ILE A 151 -3.59 -9.89 -4.93
C ILE A 151 -3.80 -11.15 -5.79
N TYR A 152 -4.76 -11.10 -6.72
CA TYR A 152 -5.27 -12.27 -7.44
C TYR A 152 -4.68 -12.44 -8.85
N GLY A 153 -3.96 -11.42 -9.37
CA GLY A 153 -3.34 -11.43 -10.69
C GLY A 153 -4.33 -11.15 -11.83
N LYS A 154 -5.50 -11.77 -11.78
CA LYS A 154 -6.64 -11.51 -12.66
C LYS A 154 -7.93 -11.45 -11.86
N VAL A 155 -8.85 -10.59 -12.25
CA VAL A 155 -10.14 -10.41 -11.56
C VAL A 155 -11.29 -10.27 -12.55
N PRO A 156 -12.49 -10.82 -12.27
CA PRO A 156 -13.68 -10.54 -13.06
C PRO A 156 -14.00 -9.04 -13.11
N TYR A 157 -14.11 -8.50 -14.32
CA TYR A 157 -14.68 -7.16 -14.51
C TYR A 157 -16.19 -7.25 -14.38
N ILE A 158 -16.76 -6.49 -13.44
CA ILE A 158 -18.18 -6.44 -13.18
C ILE A 158 -18.72 -5.25 -13.95
N HIS A 159 -19.60 -5.52 -14.91
CA HIS A 159 -20.23 -4.47 -15.69
C HIS A 159 -21.07 -3.56 -14.78
N GLU A 160 -21.10 -2.27 -15.09
CA GLU A 160 -21.70 -1.23 -14.23
C GLU A 160 -23.22 -1.40 -14.06
N SER A 161 -23.88 -2.14 -14.95
CA SER A 161 -25.30 -2.49 -14.81
C SER A 161 -25.58 -3.50 -13.70
N LEU A 162 -24.58 -4.30 -13.29
CA LEU A 162 -24.70 -5.29 -12.23
C LEU A 162 -24.43 -4.62 -10.89
N THR A 163 -25.46 -4.60 -10.05
CA THR A 163 -25.55 -3.76 -8.85
C THR A 163 -25.91 -4.54 -7.58
N THR A 164 -26.37 -5.77 -7.71
CA THR A 164 -26.59 -6.68 -6.58
C THR A 164 -25.56 -7.80 -6.57
N LEU A 165 -25.36 -8.41 -5.40
CA LEU A 165 -24.48 -9.58 -5.30
C LEU A 165 -25.03 -10.78 -6.07
N GLU A 166 -26.35 -10.92 -6.15
CA GLU A 166 -27.01 -11.99 -6.89
C GLU A 166 -26.74 -11.85 -8.40
N GLU A 167 -26.92 -10.64 -8.96
CA GLU A 167 -26.58 -10.34 -10.36
C GLU A 167 -25.10 -10.64 -10.67
N ILE A 168 -24.21 -10.29 -9.74
CA ILE A 168 -22.77 -10.53 -9.89
C ILE A 168 -22.44 -12.03 -9.78
N GLU A 169 -23.06 -12.75 -8.85
CA GLU A 169 -22.90 -14.21 -8.73
C GLU A 169 -23.36 -14.92 -9.99
N GLU A 170 -24.54 -14.57 -10.50
CA GLU A 170 -25.05 -15.14 -11.74
C GLU A 170 -24.12 -14.84 -12.91
N TYR A 171 -23.63 -13.61 -13.01
CA TYR A 171 -22.66 -13.21 -14.03
C TYR A 171 -21.34 -13.98 -13.92
N VAL A 172 -20.73 -14.04 -12.73
CA VAL A 172 -19.44 -14.71 -12.48
C VAL A 172 -19.56 -16.21 -12.68
N ASN A 173 -20.67 -16.84 -12.29
CA ASN A 173 -20.88 -18.27 -12.43
C ASN A 173 -21.47 -18.68 -13.79
N SER A 174 -21.84 -17.72 -14.65
CA SER A 174 -22.36 -18.03 -15.98
C SER A 174 -21.29 -18.70 -16.86
N PRO A 175 -21.64 -19.72 -17.67
CA PRO A 175 -20.69 -20.47 -18.50
C PRO A 175 -20.27 -19.71 -19.79
N GLY A 176 -20.43 -18.37 -19.84
CA GLY A 176 -20.15 -17.56 -21.02
C GLY A 176 -20.82 -16.19 -20.96
N THR A 177 -21.67 -15.90 -21.95
CA THR A 177 -22.45 -14.65 -22.01
C THR A 177 -23.54 -14.65 -20.93
N TYR A 178 -23.54 -13.62 -20.07
CA TYR A 178 -24.65 -13.34 -19.17
C TYR A 178 -25.66 -12.43 -19.86
N VAL A 179 -26.95 -12.72 -19.68
CA VAL A 179 -28.03 -11.91 -20.23
C VAL A 179 -28.60 -11.09 -19.10
N ASP A 180 -28.14 -9.85 -18.99
CA ASP A 180 -28.61 -8.91 -17.98
C ASP A 180 -29.94 -8.28 -18.41
N SER A 181 -30.97 -8.38 -17.57
CA SER A 181 -32.25 -7.71 -17.80
C SER A 181 -32.16 -6.24 -17.37
N VAL A 182 -31.62 -5.41 -18.25
CA VAL A 182 -31.41 -3.98 -17.96
C VAL A 182 -32.74 -3.26 -17.75
N HIS A 183 -32.80 -2.46 -16.68
CA HIS A 183 -33.81 -1.42 -16.47
C HIS A 183 -33.29 -0.10 -17.08
N ILE A 184 -33.97 0.51 -18.07
CA ILE A 184 -33.57 1.84 -18.60
C ILE A 184 -34.72 2.88 -18.53
N VAL A 185 -34.53 3.78 -17.56
CA VAL A 185 -34.79 5.24 -17.38
C VAL A 185 -35.96 5.96 -18.06
N PHE A 186 -36.61 6.84 -17.28
CA PHE A 186 -37.68 7.77 -17.65
C PHE A 186 -37.18 9.10 -18.27
N GLY A 187 -37.93 9.61 -19.25
CA GLY A 187 -37.72 10.92 -19.88
C GLY A 187 -38.08 12.12 -19.00
N ARG A 188 -37.43 13.26 -19.27
CA ARG A 188 -37.27 14.45 -18.41
C ARG A 188 -38.44 15.46 -18.46
N ASP A 189 -39.53 15.18 -19.17
CA ASP A 189 -40.44 16.25 -19.64
C ASP A 189 -41.96 15.92 -19.65
N GLY A 190 -42.41 14.85 -19.00
CA GLY A 190 -43.81 14.68 -18.58
C GLY A 190 -44.90 14.65 -19.67
N TYR A 191 -44.54 14.59 -20.96
CA TYR A 191 -45.50 14.60 -22.08
C TYR A 191 -45.30 13.51 -23.15
N ALA A 192 -44.29 12.66 -23.01
CA ALA A 192 -44.21 11.41 -23.75
C ALA A 192 -43.66 10.32 -22.82
N ASN A 193 -44.57 9.54 -22.23
CA ASN A 193 -44.20 8.24 -21.68
C ASN A 193 -43.85 7.34 -22.87
N ASP A 194 -42.59 7.33 -23.28
CA ASP A 194 -42.07 6.18 -24.00
C ASP A 194 -41.62 5.16 -22.96
N THR A 195 -42.61 4.42 -22.46
CA THR A 195 -42.37 3.20 -21.70
C THR A 195 -41.91 2.15 -22.69
N THR A 196 -40.63 1.77 -22.74
CA THR A 196 -40.25 0.55 -23.50
C THR A 196 -39.02 -0.23 -22.99
N TYR A 197 -39.36 -1.42 -22.46
CA TYR A 197 -38.74 -2.75 -22.54
C TYR A 197 -37.38 -3.05 -21.90
N ASN A 198 -37.36 -4.12 -21.07
CA ASN A 198 -36.19 -4.93 -20.74
C ASN A 198 -35.35 -5.15 -22.00
N TYR A 199 -34.25 -4.41 -22.13
CA TYR A 199 -33.23 -4.74 -23.10
C TYR A 199 -32.29 -5.73 -22.40
N SER A 200 -32.37 -6.98 -22.81
CA SER A 200 -31.36 -7.96 -22.48
C SER A 200 -30.05 -7.52 -23.12
N ILE A 201 -29.06 -7.11 -22.33
CA ILE A 201 -27.69 -6.92 -22.82
C ILE A 201 -26.93 -8.23 -22.65
N GLU A 202 -26.20 -8.61 -23.68
CA GLU A 202 -25.30 -9.74 -23.62
C GLU A 202 -23.94 -9.25 -23.10
N LEU A 203 -23.63 -9.62 -21.86
CA LEU A 203 -22.35 -9.31 -21.22
C LEU A 203 -21.39 -10.48 -21.43
N GLU A 204 -20.26 -10.20 -22.07
CA GLU A 204 -19.15 -11.15 -22.15
C GLU A 204 -18.32 -11.09 -20.86
N LYS A 205 -18.14 -12.24 -20.21
CA LYS A 205 -17.34 -12.32 -19.00
C LYS A 205 -15.87 -12.05 -19.32
N MET A 206 -15.31 -10.98 -18.75
CA MET A 206 -13.90 -10.61 -18.92
C MET A 206 -13.13 -10.74 -17.61
N LEU A 207 -11.96 -11.37 -17.68
CA LEU A 207 -10.94 -11.22 -16.64
C LEU A 207 -10.02 -10.08 -17.02
N TYR A 208 -9.88 -9.11 -16.11
CA TYR A 208 -8.88 -8.08 -16.25
C TYR A 208 -7.63 -8.47 -15.48
N ASP A 209 -6.49 -8.41 -16.14
CA ASP A 209 -5.19 -8.39 -15.49
C ASP A 209 -4.83 -6.97 -15.05
N LEU A 210 -3.64 -6.82 -14.47
CA LEU A 210 -3.18 -5.56 -13.90
C LEU A 210 -3.17 -4.41 -14.92
N ASP A 211 -2.71 -4.67 -16.14
CA ASP A 211 -2.60 -3.65 -17.19
C ASP A 211 -4.00 -3.20 -17.63
N MET A 212 -4.93 -4.14 -17.82
CA MET A 212 -6.32 -3.83 -18.16
C MET A 212 -7.04 -3.04 -17.05
N VAL A 213 -6.82 -3.40 -15.78
CA VAL A 213 -7.36 -2.64 -14.64
C VAL A 213 -6.82 -1.21 -14.64
N ILE A 214 -5.51 -1.04 -14.82
CA ILE A 214 -4.88 0.29 -14.85
C ILE A 214 -5.45 1.12 -16.01
N ASP A 215 -5.51 0.57 -17.22
CA ASP A 215 -6.01 1.29 -18.40
C ASP A 215 -7.46 1.77 -18.20
N VAL A 216 -8.36 0.85 -17.83
CA VAL A 216 -9.79 1.16 -17.67
C VAL A 216 -10.02 2.18 -16.56
N PHE A 217 -9.47 1.94 -15.37
CA PHE A 217 -9.78 2.79 -14.22
C PHE A 217 -9.01 4.11 -14.24
N THR A 218 -7.77 4.16 -14.75
CA THR A 218 -7.12 5.47 -14.92
C THR A 218 -7.87 6.33 -15.95
N ASN A 219 -8.32 5.73 -17.07
CA ASN A 219 -9.12 6.44 -18.05
C ASN A 219 -10.44 6.97 -17.46
N GLN A 220 -11.13 6.15 -16.67
CA GLN A 220 -12.38 6.57 -16.03
C GLN A 220 -12.16 7.72 -15.03
N LEU A 221 -11.16 7.61 -14.16
CA LEU A 221 -10.89 8.65 -13.16
C LEU A 221 -10.46 9.97 -13.80
N GLU A 222 -9.69 9.94 -14.89
CA GLU A 222 -9.23 11.16 -15.59
C GLU A 222 -10.34 11.86 -16.39
N ASN A 223 -11.34 11.12 -16.89
CA ASN A 223 -12.32 11.65 -17.84
C ASN A 223 -13.73 11.84 -17.25
N SER A 224 -14.10 11.10 -16.20
CA SER A 224 -15.46 11.13 -15.63
C SER A 224 -15.59 11.99 -14.37
N ILE A 225 -14.48 12.38 -13.72
CA ILE A 225 -14.52 13.05 -12.43
C ILE A 225 -14.38 14.57 -12.57
N LYS A 226 -15.37 15.31 -12.05
CA LYS A 226 -15.30 16.77 -11.87
C LYS A 226 -14.67 17.19 -10.54
N ALA A 227 -15.01 16.48 -9.45
CA ALA A 227 -14.48 16.73 -8.11
C ALA A 227 -14.56 15.47 -7.24
N VAL A 228 -13.80 15.42 -6.16
CA VAL A 228 -13.77 14.30 -5.20
C VAL A 228 -13.73 14.87 -3.79
N GLY A 229 -14.48 14.28 -2.86
CA GLY A 229 -14.42 14.62 -1.44
C GLY A 229 -15.37 15.75 -1.06
N VAL A 230 -16.43 15.43 -0.32
CA VAL A 230 -17.31 16.43 0.29
C VAL A 230 -16.61 17.13 1.46
N ILE A 231 -16.52 18.46 1.40
CA ILE A 231 -15.88 19.25 2.45
C ILE A 231 -16.85 19.39 3.63
N HIS A 232 -16.69 18.53 4.63
CA HIS A 232 -17.54 18.53 5.84
C HIS A 232 -17.09 19.47 6.96
N TYR A 233 -15.92 20.09 6.80
CA TYR A 233 -15.37 21.03 7.79
C TYR A 233 -16.37 22.12 8.19
N ILE A 234 -17.16 22.62 7.23
CA ILE A 234 -18.13 23.70 7.46
C ILE A 234 -19.20 23.29 8.48
N ASP A 235 -19.53 21.99 8.55
CA ASP A 235 -20.63 21.49 9.36
C ASP A 235 -20.18 21.08 10.77
N ASN A 236 -18.96 20.55 10.92
CA ASN A 236 -18.50 19.93 12.17
C ASN A 236 -17.23 20.57 12.77
N ASN A 237 -16.61 21.54 12.09
CA ASN A 237 -15.35 22.18 12.46
C ASN A 237 -14.19 21.19 12.67
N ASP A 238 -14.22 20.05 11.96
CA ASP A 238 -13.20 19.01 11.98
C ASP A 238 -12.53 18.91 10.61
N TYR A 239 -11.27 19.35 10.54
CA TYR A 239 -10.48 19.34 9.31
C TYR A 239 -10.00 17.94 8.92
N THR A 240 -9.97 16.98 9.85
CA THR A 240 -9.44 15.63 9.55
C THR A 240 -10.29 14.90 8.51
N TRP A 241 -11.57 15.27 8.39
CA TRP A 241 -12.47 14.77 7.35
C TRP A 241 -11.91 14.90 5.94
N GLU A 242 -11.16 15.96 5.65
CA GLU A 242 -10.59 16.16 4.30
C GLU A 242 -9.60 15.06 3.88
N VAL A 243 -9.11 14.27 4.83
CA VAL A 243 -8.15 13.19 4.59
C VAL A 243 -8.64 11.84 5.11
N THR A 244 -9.86 11.75 5.63
CA THR A 244 -10.50 10.47 6.01
C THR A 244 -11.56 9.99 5.03
N ILE A 245 -11.79 10.77 3.98
CA ILE A 245 -12.59 10.40 2.81
C ILE A 245 -11.71 10.50 1.56
N TRP A 246 -12.15 9.86 0.49
CA TRP A 246 -11.60 10.07 -0.85
C TRP A 246 -11.65 11.55 -1.18
N ASN A 247 -10.53 12.07 -1.66
CA ASN A 247 -10.36 13.47 -1.99
C ASN A 247 -9.47 13.59 -3.23
N THR A 248 -9.38 14.78 -3.81
CA THR A 248 -8.60 14.99 -5.05
C THR A 248 -7.13 14.58 -4.91
N TRP A 249 -6.51 14.74 -3.73
CA TRP A 249 -5.13 14.31 -3.51
C TRP A 249 -4.99 12.80 -3.43
N ALA A 250 -5.96 12.12 -2.79
CA ALA A 250 -6.03 10.67 -2.75
C ALA A 250 -6.24 10.05 -4.14
N MET A 251 -7.09 10.67 -4.97
CA MET A 251 -7.28 10.29 -6.38
C MET A 251 -5.96 10.39 -7.15
N HIS A 252 -5.22 11.49 -7.01
CA HIS A 252 -3.89 11.63 -7.63
C HIS A 252 -2.87 10.64 -7.08
N ALA A 253 -2.93 10.28 -5.80
CA ALA A 253 -2.05 9.28 -5.22
C ALA A 253 -2.31 7.89 -5.84
N LEU A 254 -3.59 7.53 -6.02
CA LEU A 254 -4.01 6.31 -6.69
C LEU A 254 -3.58 6.28 -8.17
N LEU A 255 -3.91 7.33 -8.93
CA LEU A 255 -3.50 7.47 -10.34
C LEU A 255 -1.97 7.38 -10.51
N GLY A 256 -1.23 8.12 -9.68
CA GLY A 256 0.22 8.10 -9.70
C GLY A 256 0.80 6.71 -9.43
N LEU A 257 0.23 5.97 -8.47
CA LEU A 257 0.65 4.60 -8.16
C LEU A 257 0.30 3.61 -9.28
N MET A 258 -0.89 3.73 -9.89
CA MET A 258 -1.28 2.91 -11.03
C MET A 258 -0.30 3.11 -12.21
N TYR A 259 -0.05 4.36 -12.61
CA TYR A 259 0.90 4.65 -13.69
C TYR A 259 2.35 4.28 -13.36
N LEU A 260 2.78 4.44 -12.10
CA LEU A 260 4.11 3.99 -11.67
C LEU A 260 4.23 2.46 -11.76
N THR A 261 3.13 1.74 -11.54
CA THR A 261 3.07 0.28 -11.62
C THR A 261 3.12 -0.20 -13.08
N GLU A 262 2.39 0.47 -13.98
CA GLU A 262 2.46 0.23 -15.43
C GLU A 262 3.82 0.61 -16.04
N GLY A 263 4.51 1.59 -15.43
CA GLY A 263 5.79 2.12 -15.94
C GLY A 263 5.64 3.39 -16.79
N ASP A 264 4.45 4.01 -16.83
CA ASP A 264 4.27 5.35 -17.38
C ASP A 264 4.75 6.42 -16.40
N TYR A 265 6.07 6.64 -16.40
CA TYR A 265 6.71 7.65 -15.54
C TYR A 265 6.27 9.08 -15.85
N SER A 266 5.80 9.38 -17.05
CA SER A 266 5.38 10.74 -17.37
C SER A 266 4.06 11.07 -16.66
N LYS A 267 3.08 10.17 -16.74
CA LYS A 267 1.80 10.36 -16.06
C LYS A 267 1.92 10.21 -14.56
N ALA A 268 2.67 9.21 -14.09
CA ALA A 268 2.92 9.03 -12.65
C ALA A 268 3.56 10.27 -12.02
N GLU A 269 4.56 10.86 -12.69
CA GLU A 269 5.20 12.07 -12.20
C GLU A 269 4.22 13.24 -12.12
N SER A 270 3.38 13.43 -13.13
CA SER A 270 2.42 14.54 -13.15
C SER A 270 1.47 14.52 -11.95
N HIS A 271 1.00 13.35 -11.54
CA HIS A 271 0.10 13.21 -10.39
C HIS A 271 0.83 13.36 -9.05
N PHE A 272 2.00 12.76 -8.89
CA PHE A 272 2.81 12.95 -7.67
C PHE A 272 3.27 14.41 -7.54
N TYR A 273 3.58 15.07 -8.66
CA TYR A 273 3.98 16.47 -8.69
C TYR A 273 2.87 17.37 -8.12
N ILE A 274 1.61 17.15 -8.52
CA ILE A 274 0.44 17.88 -8.01
C ILE A 274 0.40 17.82 -6.48
N ILE A 275 0.58 16.62 -5.91
CA ILE A 275 0.58 16.42 -4.45
C ILE A 275 1.77 17.13 -3.80
N MET A 276 2.99 16.94 -4.32
CA MET A 276 4.21 17.41 -3.66
C MET A 276 4.39 18.93 -3.77
N HIS A 277 3.88 19.55 -4.83
CA HIS A 277 4.06 20.98 -5.12
C HIS A 277 2.78 21.81 -4.92
N ASN A 278 1.79 21.28 -4.19
CA ASN A 278 0.58 22.05 -3.93
C ASN A 278 0.90 23.34 -3.15
N THR A 279 0.08 24.36 -3.40
CA THR A 279 0.17 25.68 -2.75
C THR A 279 -0.97 25.91 -1.78
N SER A 280 -1.49 24.86 -1.14
CA SER A 280 -2.60 24.95 -0.18
C SER A 280 -2.23 25.82 1.03
N ASP A 281 -3.25 26.30 1.76
CA ASP A 281 -3.06 26.95 3.05
C ASP A 281 -2.41 25.95 4.01
N ASN A 282 -1.11 26.13 4.29
CA ASN A 282 -0.18 25.26 5.04
C ASN A 282 0.71 24.31 4.21
N ASN A 283 0.73 24.41 2.87
CA ASN A 283 1.52 23.54 1.97
C ASN A 283 1.49 22.07 2.42
N ARG A 284 0.31 21.45 2.39
CA ARG A 284 0.09 20.07 2.79
C ARG A 284 1.06 19.13 2.07
N TYR A 285 1.36 17.98 2.66
CA TYR A 285 2.17 16.90 2.08
C TYR A 285 3.63 17.22 1.78
N GLN A 286 4.06 18.47 1.93
CA GLN A 286 5.45 18.85 1.88
C GLN A 286 6.16 18.44 3.16
N LEU A 287 7.22 17.65 3.04
CA LEU A 287 7.97 17.12 4.18
C LEU A 287 8.80 18.22 4.86
N THR A 288 8.46 18.52 6.12
CA THR A 288 9.17 19.52 6.94
C THR A 288 9.73 18.89 8.22
N GLY A 289 10.13 19.72 9.18
CA GLY A 289 10.45 19.27 10.54
C GLY A 289 9.25 18.88 11.40
N ASP A 290 8.00 19.05 10.94
CA ASP A 290 6.79 18.81 11.76
C ASP A 290 6.73 17.37 12.27
N PHE A 291 7.01 16.41 11.38
CA PHE A 291 7.14 14.97 11.70
C PHE A 291 8.60 14.51 11.67
N GLY A 292 9.52 15.41 12.02
CA GLY A 292 10.93 15.11 12.12
C GLY A 292 11.32 14.52 13.47
N TYR A 293 12.41 13.75 13.50
CA TYR A 293 12.99 13.18 14.71
C TYR A 293 11.93 12.44 15.55
N GLY A 294 11.87 12.71 16.87
CA GLY A 294 10.94 12.04 17.77
C GLY A 294 9.46 12.27 17.47
N ASN A 295 9.10 13.27 16.65
CA ASN A 295 7.71 13.50 16.23
C ASN A 295 7.26 12.57 15.10
N TRP A 296 8.17 11.81 14.48
CA TRP A 296 7.80 10.87 13.41
C TRP A 296 6.74 9.87 13.87
N ARG A 297 6.82 9.39 15.12
CA ARG A 297 5.81 8.47 15.69
C ARG A 297 4.41 9.09 15.80
N GLU A 298 4.29 10.42 15.84
CA GLU A 298 3.00 11.09 15.99
C GLU A 298 2.14 10.97 14.72
N ILE A 299 2.74 10.59 13.58
CA ILE A 299 2.03 10.23 12.35
C ILE A 299 0.98 9.14 12.65
N PHE A 300 1.32 8.15 13.48
CA PHE A 300 0.43 7.01 13.75
C PHE A 300 -0.53 7.25 14.91
N ARG A 301 -0.33 8.35 15.65
CA ARG A 301 -1.16 8.68 16.80
C ARG A 301 -2.41 9.44 16.41
N ASN A 302 -2.26 10.44 15.53
CA ASN A 302 -3.33 11.36 15.16
C ASN A 302 -3.35 11.56 13.64
N ILE A 303 -4.55 11.79 13.10
CA ILE A 303 -4.73 12.17 11.70
C ILE A 303 -4.36 13.65 11.53
N ASP A 304 -3.50 13.93 10.56
CA ASP A 304 -2.97 15.27 10.29
C ASP A 304 -2.85 15.52 8.80
N LEU A 305 -3.45 16.60 8.33
CA LEU A 305 -3.56 16.97 6.91
C LEU A 305 -2.21 17.30 6.25
N ARG A 306 -1.13 17.44 7.02
CA ARG A 306 0.22 17.70 6.48
C ARG A 306 0.94 16.42 6.09
N GLU A 307 0.65 15.28 6.73
CA GLU A 307 1.26 13.99 6.39
C GLU A 307 0.25 13.07 5.68
N HIS A 308 -0.99 12.99 6.16
CA HIS A 308 -1.99 12.03 5.69
C HIS A 308 -2.72 12.56 4.47
N ILE A 309 -2.67 11.82 3.37
CA ILE A 309 -3.40 12.12 2.14
C ILE A 309 -4.75 11.41 2.15
N TYR A 310 -4.74 10.15 2.60
CA TYR A 310 -5.94 9.36 2.80
C TYR A 310 -5.74 8.32 3.90
N THR A 311 -6.61 8.36 4.91
CA THR A 311 -6.59 7.51 6.09
C THR A 311 -7.99 6.96 6.34
N ILE A 312 -8.11 5.63 6.37
CA ILE A 312 -9.32 4.97 6.85
C ILE A 312 -9.30 5.05 8.38
N TRP A 313 -10.19 5.87 8.94
CA TRP A 313 -10.31 6.07 10.37
C TRP A 313 -11.15 4.98 11.03
N PHE A 314 -10.91 4.73 12.32
CA PHE A 314 -11.72 3.84 13.15
C PHE A 314 -12.04 4.56 14.47
N ASP A 315 -13.21 4.26 15.04
CA ASP A 315 -13.65 4.80 16.31
C ASP A 315 -14.46 3.74 17.07
N LYS A 316 -13.85 3.22 18.14
CA LYS A 316 -14.49 2.21 18.99
C LYS A 316 -15.80 2.71 19.60
N ALA A 317 -15.93 3.99 19.92
CA ALA A 317 -17.15 4.53 20.49
C ALA A 317 -18.35 4.41 19.54
N ASN A 318 -18.07 4.33 18.23
CA ASN A 318 -19.02 4.14 17.15
C ASN A 318 -19.02 2.69 16.61
N GLN A 319 -18.48 1.72 17.36
CA GLN A 319 -18.42 0.30 16.99
C GLN A 319 -17.58 0.01 15.73
N GLN A 320 -16.66 0.91 15.38
CA GLN A 320 -15.70 0.72 14.30
C GLN A 320 -14.38 0.26 14.90
N GLN A 321 -14.06 -1.02 14.76
CA GLN A 321 -12.87 -1.64 15.35
C GLN A 321 -12.09 -2.45 14.30
N ASN A 322 -10.84 -2.78 14.61
CA ASN A 322 -9.99 -3.69 13.85
C ASN A 322 -9.11 -4.54 14.78
N ASP A 323 -8.56 -5.63 14.22
CA ASP A 323 -7.80 -6.62 14.97
C ASP A 323 -6.29 -6.32 15.07
N PHE A 324 -5.83 -5.12 14.71
CA PHE A 324 -4.39 -4.83 14.67
C PHE A 324 -3.69 -4.99 16.03
N GLN A 325 -4.28 -4.51 17.13
CA GLN A 325 -3.70 -4.75 18.46
C GLN A 325 -3.68 -6.25 18.79
N SER A 326 -4.73 -6.99 18.44
CA SER A 326 -4.80 -8.45 18.62
C SER A 326 -3.71 -9.19 17.86
N LEU A 327 -3.42 -8.75 16.62
CA LEU A 327 -2.39 -9.33 15.75
C LEU A 327 -0.98 -9.08 16.29
N PHE A 328 -0.69 -7.91 16.84
CA PHE A 328 0.69 -7.45 17.09
C PHE A 328 1.12 -7.31 18.56
N GLU A 329 0.20 -7.15 19.50
CA GLU A 329 0.54 -6.91 20.92
C GLU A 329 0.73 -8.22 21.69
N LEU A 330 1.80 -8.30 22.50
CA LEU A 330 2.09 -9.51 23.29
C LEU A 330 1.29 -9.65 24.59
N TRP A 331 0.63 -8.59 25.04
CA TRP A 331 -0.06 -8.55 26.34
C TRP A 331 -1.55 -8.78 26.18
N GLY A 332 -2.18 -9.37 27.20
CA GLY A 332 -3.60 -9.70 27.16
C GLY A 332 -4.50 -8.47 26.99
N PRO A 333 -5.62 -8.57 26.26
CA PRO A 333 -6.27 -9.81 25.78
C PRO A 333 -5.80 -10.28 24.39
N HIS A 334 -4.75 -9.70 23.84
CA HIS A 334 -4.33 -9.90 22.45
C HIS A 334 -3.63 -11.25 22.21
N ASN A 335 -3.67 -11.72 20.97
CA ASN A 335 -3.18 -13.05 20.59
C ASN A 335 -1.72 -13.07 20.17
N TYR A 336 -1.15 -11.91 19.79
CA TYR A 336 0.24 -11.77 19.38
C TYR A 336 0.63 -12.74 18.28
N MET A 337 -0.05 -12.66 17.14
CA MET A 337 0.09 -13.63 16.05
C MET A 337 1.20 -13.26 15.07
N LEU A 338 1.52 -11.97 14.94
CA LEU A 338 2.47 -11.43 13.98
C LEU A 338 3.52 -10.57 14.67
N LYS A 339 4.75 -10.63 14.17
CA LYS A 339 5.86 -9.84 14.69
C LYS A 339 6.88 -9.46 13.60
N PRO A 340 7.73 -8.46 13.85
CA PRO A 340 8.81 -8.11 12.92
C PRO A 340 9.76 -9.29 12.68
N THR A 341 10.25 -9.41 11.45
CA THR A 341 11.39 -10.29 11.16
C THR A 341 12.68 -9.70 11.69
N ARG A 342 13.70 -10.54 11.88
CA ARG A 342 15.03 -10.04 12.24
C ARG A 342 15.57 -9.04 11.20
N ILE A 343 15.27 -9.27 9.92
CA ILE A 343 15.64 -8.39 8.80
C ILE A 343 15.02 -7.00 8.97
N ALA A 344 13.73 -6.93 9.31
CA ALA A 344 13.08 -5.65 9.58
C ALA A 344 13.79 -4.90 10.71
N ILE A 345 14.11 -5.58 11.81
CA ILE A 345 14.83 -4.97 12.92
C ILE A 345 16.21 -4.46 12.49
N ASP A 346 16.94 -5.27 11.74
CA ASP A 346 18.27 -4.92 11.25
C ASP A 346 18.21 -3.66 10.35
N ASN A 347 17.15 -3.47 9.55
CA ASN A 347 16.98 -2.24 8.75
C ASN A 347 17.10 -0.95 9.55
N TRP A 348 16.69 -0.95 10.83
CA TRP A 348 16.87 0.19 11.73
C TRP A 348 18.10 0.05 12.62
N GLU A 349 18.53 -1.14 13.02
CA GLU A 349 19.68 -1.31 13.92
C GLU A 349 21.04 -1.19 13.23
N THR A 350 21.12 -1.42 11.92
CA THR A 350 22.38 -1.44 11.15
C THR A 350 22.53 -0.25 10.21
N ILE A 351 21.70 0.79 10.38
CA ILE A 351 21.92 2.08 9.73
C ILE A 351 22.74 3.00 10.62
N TRP A 352 23.71 3.70 10.04
CA TRP A 352 24.75 4.40 10.78
C TRP A 352 24.69 5.91 10.59
N ARG A 353 24.96 6.64 11.66
CA ARG A 353 24.87 8.11 11.75
C ARG A 353 26.20 8.74 12.12
N ASN A 354 26.42 9.96 11.65
CA ASN A 354 27.62 10.76 11.90
C ASN A 354 28.91 10.05 11.44
N GLN A 355 28.84 9.35 10.32
CA GLN A 355 29.97 8.56 9.82
C GLN A 355 31.05 9.46 9.20
N VAL A 356 32.32 9.06 9.37
CA VAL A 356 33.45 9.73 8.72
C VAL A 356 34.33 8.70 8.03
N ILE A 357 34.38 8.80 6.70
CA ILE A 357 35.18 7.92 5.84
C ILE A 357 36.39 8.69 5.31
N ARG A 358 37.58 8.08 5.33
CA ARG A 358 38.70 8.52 4.50
C ARG A 358 38.52 7.91 3.12
N ASP A 359 37.79 8.61 2.27
CA ASP A 359 37.56 8.19 0.89
C ASP A 359 38.82 8.45 0.03
N ILE A 360 39.33 7.40 -0.61
CA ILE A 360 40.46 7.45 -1.55
C ILE A 360 39.99 6.91 -2.90
N PRO A 361 39.28 7.71 -3.74
CA PRO A 361 38.64 7.21 -4.95
C PRO A 361 39.62 6.63 -5.98
N GLN A 362 40.87 7.10 -5.98
CA GLN A 362 41.92 6.61 -6.90
C GLN A 362 42.50 5.26 -6.46
N ASN A 363 42.31 4.89 -5.19
CA ASN A 363 42.71 3.59 -4.65
C ASN A 363 41.71 3.14 -3.57
N PRO A 364 40.50 2.68 -3.95
CA PRO A 364 39.44 2.35 -3.00
C PRO A 364 39.83 1.34 -1.92
N THR A 365 40.80 0.46 -2.18
CA THR A 365 41.32 -0.51 -1.18
C THR A 365 42.04 0.14 0.00
N GLU A 366 42.48 1.39 -0.12
CA GLU A 366 43.08 2.16 0.98
C GLU A 366 42.06 3.05 1.72
N SER A 367 40.78 3.01 1.30
CA SER A 367 39.73 3.75 2.00
C SER A 367 39.42 3.06 3.32
N GLU A 368 39.22 3.84 4.38
CA GLU A 368 39.00 3.33 5.74
C GLU A 368 37.96 4.15 6.49
N MET A 369 37.31 3.52 7.47
CA MET A 369 36.49 4.23 8.45
C MET A 369 37.40 5.01 9.41
N ILE A 370 37.30 6.34 9.40
CA ILE A 370 37.94 7.17 10.44
C ILE A 370 37.09 7.12 11.70
N TYR A 371 35.77 7.18 11.53
CA TYR A 371 34.81 7.07 12.60
C TYR A 371 33.58 6.33 12.09
N PRO A 372 33.32 5.10 12.59
CA PRO A 372 32.16 4.30 12.23
C PRO A 372 30.82 5.01 12.42
N GLY A 373 30.75 5.97 13.36
CA GLY A 373 29.49 6.61 13.73
C GLY A 373 28.75 5.85 14.82
N PHE A 374 27.45 6.05 14.89
CA PHE A 374 26.56 5.33 15.81
C PHE A 374 25.51 4.54 15.02
N PRO A 375 25.30 3.25 15.31
CA PRO A 375 24.23 2.47 14.71
C PRO A 375 22.92 2.82 15.39
N SER A 376 21.87 3.02 14.58
CA SER A 376 20.44 3.03 14.94
C SER A 376 19.69 4.08 14.12
N ASP A 377 18.50 3.74 13.63
CA ASP A 377 17.46 4.71 13.34
C ASP A 377 16.67 5.05 14.62
N TYR A 378 17.17 6.02 15.38
CA TYR A 378 16.60 6.43 16.67
C TYR A 378 15.12 6.80 16.66
N TYR A 379 14.58 7.15 15.51
CA TYR A 379 13.27 7.79 15.43
C TYR A 379 12.20 6.88 14.84
N ARG A 380 12.59 5.98 13.93
CA ARG A 380 11.65 5.07 13.25
C ARG A 380 11.73 3.64 13.77
N GLY A 381 12.87 3.22 14.33
CA GLY A 381 13.06 1.87 14.86
C GLY A 381 12.38 1.67 16.21
N LEU A 382 13.18 1.48 17.25
CA LEU A 382 12.69 1.22 18.61
C LEU A 382 11.79 2.37 19.11
N GLY A 383 10.56 2.05 19.51
CA GLY A 383 9.59 3.02 20.01
C GLY A 383 8.83 3.79 18.91
N GLY A 384 9.19 3.60 17.64
CA GLY A 384 8.48 4.14 16.47
C GLY A 384 7.76 3.07 15.66
N SER A 385 8.44 1.97 15.31
CA SER A 385 7.85 0.87 14.53
C SER A 385 7.79 -0.44 15.33
N TYR A 386 8.77 -0.70 16.21
CA TYR A 386 8.82 -1.91 17.03
C TYR A 386 9.24 -1.64 18.48
N LEU A 387 9.02 -2.61 19.36
CA LEU A 387 9.63 -2.68 20.70
C LEU A 387 10.27 -4.05 20.92
N TYR A 388 11.34 -4.09 21.69
CA TYR A 388 11.71 -5.31 22.40
C TYR A 388 10.99 -5.38 23.73
N VAL A 389 10.45 -6.55 24.07
CA VAL A 389 9.70 -6.77 25.29
C VAL A 389 10.07 -8.10 25.92
N ARG A 390 10.22 -8.10 27.25
CA ARG A 390 10.42 -9.31 28.06
C ARG A 390 9.46 -9.28 29.24
N ASN A 391 8.66 -10.33 29.40
CA ASN A 391 7.63 -10.43 30.44
C ASN A 391 6.73 -9.17 30.47
N GLU A 392 6.25 -8.74 29.29
CA GLU A 392 5.41 -7.53 29.10
C GLU A 392 6.08 -6.20 29.48
N VAL A 393 7.38 -6.20 29.81
CA VAL A 393 8.15 -4.98 30.10
C VAL A 393 9.04 -4.62 28.90
N PRO A 394 8.82 -3.46 28.26
CA PRO A 394 9.67 -3.00 27.17
C PRO A 394 11.12 -2.80 27.61
N ILE A 395 12.07 -3.05 26.69
CA ILE A 395 13.48 -2.72 26.89
C ILE A 395 13.63 -1.22 27.17
N THR A 396 14.56 -0.85 28.04
CA THR A 396 14.91 0.56 28.23
C THR A 396 15.81 1.06 27.10
N GLY A 397 15.77 2.38 26.83
CA GLY A 397 16.68 2.99 25.85
C GLY A 397 18.15 2.78 26.18
N ASP A 398 18.50 2.76 27.47
CA ASP A 398 19.88 2.51 27.94
C ASP A 398 20.34 1.07 27.66
N GLU A 399 19.49 0.07 27.94
CA GLU A 399 19.78 -1.33 27.63
C GLU A 399 19.91 -1.54 26.11
N TYR A 400 19.04 -0.92 25.32
CA TYR A 400 19.09 -0.98 23.87
C TYR A 400 20.38 -0.37 23.31
N LEU A 401 20.73 0.84 23.75
CA LEU A 401 21.97 1.50 23.35
C LEU A 401 23.20 0.71 23.79
N LYS A 402 23.17 0.14 25.00
CA LYS A 402 24.26 -0.70 25.49
C LYS A 402 24.40 -1.97 24.66
N MET A 403 23.27 -2.58 24.29
CA MET A 403 23.22 -3.75 23.42
C MET A 403 23.86 -3.45 22.05
N LEU A 404 23.54 -2.31 21.43
CA LEU A 404 24.12 -1.91 20.15
C LEU A 404 25.62 -1.64 20.28
N SER A 405 26.04 -0.88 21.29
CA SER A 405 27.46 -0.62 21.57
C SER A 405 28.27 -1.91 21.74
N LEU A 406 27.71 -2.93 22.41
CA LEU A 406 28.39 -4.21 22.55
C LEU A 406 28.56 -4.95 21.22
N ARG A 407 27.62 -4.80 20.28
CA ARG A 407 27.76 -5.37 18.93
C ARG A 407 28.83 -4.64 18.11
N VAL A 408 28.94 -3.32 18.26
CA VAL A 408 30.03 -2.53 17.66
C VAL A 408 31.39 -3.00 18.18
N ASP A 409 31.49 -3.31 19.47
CA ASP A 409 32.70 -3.85 20.09
C ASP A 409 32.91 -5.36 19.83
N GLU A 410 32.10 -5.98 18.95
CA GLU A 410 32.07 -7.42 18.63
C GLU A 410 31.82 -8.34 19.85
N ASP A 411 31.35 -7.80 20.99
CA ASP A 411 30.93 -8.56 22.17
C ASP A 411 29.47 -9.04 22.05
N PHE A 412 29.26 -9.91 21.06
CA PHE A 412 27.95 -10.50 20.79
C PHE A 412 27.43 -11.35 21.97
N ARG A 413 28.31 -11.88 22.81
CA ARG A 413 27.91 -12.67 23.98
C ARG A 413 27.23 -11.79 25.03
N SER A 414 27.83 -10.66 25.39
CA SER A 414 27.21 -9.74 26.34
C SER A 414 25.96 -9.08 25.77
N SER A 415 25.97 -8.76 24.46
CA SER A 415 24.79 -8.28 23.75
C SER A 415 23.64 -9.29 23.84
N ALA A 416 23.91 -10.58 23.59
CA ALA A 416 22.92 -11.65 23.69
C ALA A 416 22.36 -11.82 25.11
N ASN A 417 23.18 -11.62 26.16
CA ASN A 417 22.70 -11.68 27.54
C ASN A 417 21.68 -10.56 27.85
N ILE A 418 21.87 -9.35 27.29
CA ILE A 418 20.87 -8.27 27.46
C ILE A 418 19.55 -8.67 26.81
N MET A 419 19.63 -9.28 25.62
CA MET A 419 18.49 -9.69 24.82
C MET A 419 17.86 -11.02 25.26
N GLU A 420 18.40 -11.68 26.28
CA GLU A 420 17.88 -12.96 26.74
C GLU A 420 16.41 -12.83 27.20
N GLY A 421 15.53 -13.61 26.55
CA GLY A 421 14.09 -13.59 26.80
C GLY A 421 13.34 -12.38 26.23
N MET A 422 14.00 -11.52 25.44
CA MET A 422 13.32 -10.46 24.70
C MET A 422 12.67 -11.01 23.43
N ASP A 423 11.45 -10.58 23.16
CA ASP A 423 10.80 -10.72 21.86
C ASP A 423 10.48 -9.35 21.25
N THR A 424 10.11 -9.30 19.98
CA THR A 424 9.84 -8.06 19.23
C THR A 424 8.37 -7.90 18.91
N VAL A 425 7.80 -6.73 19.16
CA VAL A 425 6.39 -6.42 18.80
C VAL A 425 6.33 -5.27 17.81
N VAL A 426 5.39 -5.33 16.87
CA VAL A 426 5.03 -4.14 16.06
C VAL A 426 4.21 -3.22 16.96
N ILE A 427 4.52 -1.93 17.02
CA ILE A 427 3.80 -0.97 17.88
C ILE A 427 3.10 0.16 17.12
N LYS A 428 3.25 0.20 15.80
CA LYS A 428 2.74 1.29 14.97
C LYS A 428 1.23 1.52 15.17
N TYR A 429 0.49 0.43 15.31
CA TYR A 429 -0.96 0.39 15.58
C TYR A 429 -1.33 0.55 17.07
N SER A 430 -0.34 0.65 17.96
CA SER A 430 -0.52 0.75 19.41
C SER A 430 -0.09 2.12 19.96
N ILE A 431 0.50 2.98 19.12
CA ILE A 431 1.01 4.28 19.56
C ILE A 431 -0.15 5.16 20.03
N GLY A 432 -0.14 5.48 21.33
CA GLY A 432 -1.15 6.34 21.95
C GLY A 432 -2.51 5.66 22.16
N LYS A 433 -2.57 4.34 21.99
CA LYS A 433 -3.74 3.50 22.27
C LYS A 433 -3.58 2.77 23.60
N ASN A 434 -4.70 2.54 24.28
CA ASN A 434 -4.78 1.63 25.41
C ASN A 434 -5.04 0.21 24.91
N THR A 435 -4.85 -0.77 25.80
CA THR A 435 -5.00 -2.21 25.56
C THR A 435 -6.37 -2.66 25.03
N PHE A 436 -7.40 -1.80 25.05
CA PHE A 436 -8.73 -2.18 24.58
C PHE A 436 -9.27 -1.21 23.54
N ASP A 437 -8.46 -0.32 22.98
CA ASP A 437 -8.99 0.71 22.07
C ASP A 437 -9.40 0.10 20.72
N GLU A 438 -8.60 -0.82 20.15
CA GLU A 438 -8.91 -1.65 18.96
C GLU A 438 -9.42 -0.84 17.75
N ASP A 439 -8.98 0.42 17.64
CA ASP A 439 -9.46 1.40 16.65
C ASP A 439 -8.28 2.19 16.05
N ALA A 440 -7.18 1.48 15.78
CA ALA A 440 -6.02 2.07 15.11
C ALA A 440 -6.40 2.50 13.68
N ASN A 441 -6.07 3.74 13.31
CA ASN A 441 -6.31 4.23 11.97
C ASN A 441 -5.41 3.52 10.96
N PHE A 442 -5.91 3.32 9.73
CA PHE A 442 -5.15 2.74 8.64
C PHE A 442 -4.83 3.78 7.57
N ILE A 443 -3.54 4.02 7.35
CA ILE A 443 -3.08 5.04 6.41
C ILE A 443 -2.93 4.40 5.03
N VAL A 444 -3.77 4.80 4.08
CA VAL A 444 -3.70 4.31 2.69
C VAL A 444 -2.63 5.07 1.91
N TYR A 445 -2.63 6.41 2.02
CA TYR A 445 -1.66 7.26 1.37
C TYR A 445 -1.17 8.36 2.33
N ARG A 446 0.15 8.58 2.34
CA ARG A 446 0.78 9.68 3.08
C ARG A 446 1.99 10.25 2.37
N ALA A 447 2.36 11.46 2.76
CA ALA A 447 3.42 12.27 2.18
C ALA A 447 4.73 11.51 2.00
N GLY A 448 5.22 10.84 3.06
CA GLY A 448 6.45 10.04 2.99
C GLY A 448 6.44 8.99 1.87
N GLY A 449 5.31 8.29 1.68
CA GLY A 449 5.16 7.29 0.62
C GLY A 449 5.16 7.88 -0.79
N ILE A 450 4.46 9.00 -1.00
CA ILE A 450 4.46 9.71 -2.29
C ILE A 450 5.86 10.23 -2.65
N HIS A 451 6.61 10.76 -1.68
CA HIS A 451 7.97 11.23 -1.92
C HIS A 451 8.90 10.09 -2.34
N LEU A 452 8.75 8.90 -1.74
CA LEU A 452 9.54 7.73 -2.12
C LEU A 452 9.16 7.18 -3.50
N TYR A 453 7.87 7.17 -3.85
CA TYR A 453 7.44 6.83 -5.22
C TYR A 453 8.01 7.80 -6.27
N MET A 454 8.02 9.09 -5.98
CA MET A 454 8.62 10.10 -6.85
C MET A 454 10.14 9.91 -6.99
N ALA A 455 10.84 9.60 -5.90
CA ALA A 455 12.27 9.32 -5.94
C ALA A 455 12.59 8.06 -6.76
N GLU A 456 11.78 7.01 -6.58
CA GLU A 456 11.90 5.78 -7.37
C GLU A 456 11.70 6.04 -8.86
N LEU A 457 10.67 6.81 -9.22
CA LEU A 457 10.41 7.23 -10.59
C LEU A 457 11.60 7.99 -11.19
N TYR A 458 12.11 9.02 -10.51
CA TYR A 458 13.24 9.83 -11.00
C TYR A 458 14.56 9.05 -11.11
N THR A 459 14.66 7.88 -10.48
CA THR A 459 15.80 6.98 -10.66
C THR A 459 15.85 6.45 -12.10
N TRP A 460 14.69 6.16 -12.71
CA TRP A 460 14.59 5.57 -14.03
C TRP A 460 14.19 6.56 -15.13
N TRP A 461 13.44 7.60 -14.78
CA TRP A 461 12.94 8.55 -15.76
C TRP A 461 14.10 9.33 -16.39
N SER A 462 14.23 9.18 -17.71
CA SER A 462 15.40 9.67 -18.46
C SER A 462 15.01 10.35 -19.77
N TYR A 463 15.86 11.27 -20.20
CA TYR A 463 15.61 12.16 -21.34
C TYR A 463 16.83 12.18 -22.24
N ASP A 464 16.57 12.23 -23.55
CA ASP A 464 17.60 12.56 -24.52
C ASP A 464 17.93 14.07 -24.46
N ARG A 465 19.17 14.40 -24.09
CA ARG A 465 19.70 15.75 -24.12
C ARG A 465 20.88 15.83 -25.08
N GLY A 466 20.57 15.91 -26.37
CA GLY A 466 21.58 16.08 -27.42
C GLY A 466 22.40 14.81 -27.69
N GLY A 467 21.75 13.65 -27.67
CA GLY A 467 22.34 12.33 -27.90
C GLY A 467 22.79 11.60 -26.63
N PHE A 468 22.53 12.18 -25.45
CA PHE A 468 22.87 11.59 -24.15
C PHE A 468 21.60 11.37 -23.34
N ILE A 469 21.37 10.12 -22.94
CA ILE A 469 20.29 9.75 -22.02
C ILE A 469 20.76 10.12 -20.60
N SER A 470 20.06 11.06 -19.97
CA SER A 470 20.33 11.49 -18.59
C SER A 470 19.08 11.27 -17.72
N PRO A 471 19.17 10.48 -16.65
CA PRO A 471 18.10 10.38 -15.67
C PRO A 471 18.12 11.55 -14.69
N PHE A 472 17.07 11.67 -13.88
CA PHE A 472 16.94 12.66 -12.81
C PHE A 472 17.38 12.13 -11.45
N THR A 473 18.43 11.31 -11.41
CA THR A 473 18.85 10.64 -10.17
C THR A 473 19.32 11.59 -9.07
N SER A 474 19.82 12.78 -9.41
CA SER A 474 20.06 13.85 -8.43
C SER A 474 18.77 14.30 -7.75
N ASN A 475 17.66 14.33 -8.50
CA ASN A 475 16.39 14.71 -7.92
C ASN A 475 15.93 13.64 -6.93
N ALA A 476 15.98 12.36 -7.32
CA ALA A 476 15.68 11.24 -6.45
C ALA A 476 16.46 11.31 -5.13
N VAL A 477 17.78 11.50 -5.19
CA VAL A 477 18.64 11.62 -3.99
C VAL A 477 18.22 12.78 -3.11
N ASN A 478 17.97 13.96 -3.68
CA ASN A 478 17.55 15.13 -2.91
C ASN A 478 16.20 14.91 -2.23
N ILE A 479 15.21 14.28 -2.90
CA ILE A 479 13.90 13.97 -2.32
C ILE A 479 14.04 13.09 -1.07
N VAL A 480 14.90 12.09 -1.15
CA VAL A 480 15.10 11.17 -0.03
C VAL A 480 15.94 11.81 1.07
N ASN A 481 17.01 12.54 0.72
CA ASN A 481 17.96 13.07 1.68
C ASN A 481 17.50 14.37 2.34
N ASP A 482 17.35 15.48 1.61
CA ASP A 482 17.25 16.82 2.20
C ASP A 482 16.07 17.67 1.71
N GLY A 483 15.31 17.20 0.72
CA GLY A 483 14.14 17.88 0.16
C GLY A 483 14.50 19.11 -0.68
N SER A 484 15.78 19.29 -1.04
CA SER A 484 16.29 20.53 -1.65
C SER A 484 15.68 20.91 -3.02
N ASN A 485 15.05 19.99 -3.74
CA ASN A 485 14.38 20.31 -5.01
C ASN A 485 13.05 21.07 -4.86
N TYR A 486 12.48 21.08 -3.65
CA TYR A 486 11.12 21.58 -3.39
C TYR A 486 11.08 22.86 -2.55
N SER A 487 12.22 23.54 -2.38
CA SER A 487 12.30 24.73 -1.55
C SER A 487 11.50 25.89 -2.18
N ALA A 488 10.22 25.97 -1.83
CA ALA A 488 9.35 27.06 -2.26
C ALA A 488 9.68 28.37 -1.52
N ARG A 489 10.19 28.29 -0.28
CA ARG A 489 10.48 29.43 0.59
C ARG A 489 11.63 29.16 1.56
N GLY A 490 12.51 30.13 1.77
CA GLY A 490 13.70 30.00 2.62
C GLY A 490 13.42 29.95 4.13
N ASP A 491 12.21 30.31 4.57
CA ASP A 491 11.76 30.29 5.96
C ASP A 491 11.10 28.96 6.39
N ARG A 492 10.84 28.06 5.42
CA ARG A 492 10.29 26.72 5.65
C ARG A 492 11.17 25.68 4.95
N PRO A 493 12.29 25.28 5.57
CA PRO A 493 13.17 24.28 4.97
C PRO A 493 12.40 22.96 4.82
N GLN A 494 12.29 22.51 3.58
CA GLN A 494 11.89 21.15 3.28
C GLN A 494 12.92 20.18 3.85
N ARG A 495 12.48 18.95 4.07
CA ARG A 495 13.31 17.83 4.50
C ARG A 495 13.04 16.66 3.59
N GLY A 496 14.07 15.87 3.28
CA GLY A 496 13.86 14.59 2.65
C GLY A 496 13.33 13.58 3.66
N VAL A 497 12.81 12.45 3.17
CA VAL A 497 12.28 11.35 4.00
C VAL A 497 13.31 10.88 5.05
N ARG A 498 14.58 10.72 4.64
CA ARG A 498 15.71 10.43 5.54
C ARG A 498 16.14 11.66 6.33
N GLY A 499 16.13 12.83 5.71
CA GLY A 499 16.55 14.09 6.33
C GLY A 499 15.69 14.49 7.53
N ARG A 500 14.39 14.19 7.51
CA ARG A 500 13.49 14.46 8.65
C ARG A 500 13.85 13.65 9.88
N VAL A 501 14.52 12.51 9.71
CA VAL A 501 15.03 11.68 10.82
C VAL A 501 16.54 11.79 10.98
N GLY A 502 17.22 12.76 10.35
CA GLY A 502 18.65 13.02 10.54
C GLY A 502 19.59 12.03 9.84
N LEU A 503 19.15 11.41 8.73
CA LEU A 503 19.91 10.47 7.90
C LEU A 503 20.16 10.99 6.48
N GLY A 504 20.07 12.30 6.26
CA GLY A 504 20.05 12.93 4.94
C GLY A 504 21.33 13.70 4.56
N SER A 505 22.39 13.64 5.36
CA SER A 505 23.57 14.49 5.18
C SER A 505 24.87 13.72 5.31
N GLY A 506 25.96 14.26 4.76
CA GLY A 506 27.27 13.63 4.90
C GLY A 506 27.26 12.22 4.30
N TYR A 507 27.97 11.28 4.94
CA TYR A 507 27.99 9.87 4.55
C TYR A 507 26.75 9.10 5.06
N ASP A 508 25.88 9.74 5.85
CA ASP A 508 24.64 9.12 6.34
C ASP A 508 23.53 9.13 5.26
N GLY A 509 23.61 10.09 4.34
CA GLY A 509 22.69 10.23 3.20
C GLY A 509 23.02 9.30 2.04
N ILE A 510 22.00 8.97 1.24
CA ILE A 510 22.17 8.17 0.02
C ILE A 510 23.02 8.95 -0.99
N ARG A 511 23.93 8.27 -1.67
CA ARG A 511 24.85 8.89 -2.64
C ARG A 511 24.98 8.03 -3.88
N ILE A 512 25.06 8.69 -5.03
CA ILE A 512 25.40 8.03 -6.29
C ILE A 512 26.89 8.27 -6.53
N ALA A 513 27.70 7.30 -6.16
CA ALA A 513 29.15 7.36 -6.34
C ALA A 513 29.62 6.38 -7.44
N ASN A 514 30.86 6.54 -7.87
CA ASN A 514 31.52 5.52 -8.68
C ASN A 514 31.91 4.32 -7.83
N THR A 515 32.29 4.55 -6.58
CA THR A 515 32.68 3.50 -5.64
C THR A 515 31.61 3.41 -4.57
N ILE A 516 31.03 2.23 -4.41
CA ILE A 516 30.13 1.90 -3.31
C ILE A 516 30.90 1.02 -2.35
N TYR A 517 31.06 1.46 -1.10
CA TYR A 517 31.72 0.67 -0.07
C TYR A 517 30.75 -0.34 0.52
N GLU A 518 31.25 -1.55 0.73
CA GLU A 518 30.54 -2.60 1.47
C GLU A 518 31.00 -2.53 2.93
N HIS A 519 30.04 -2.45 3.84
CA HIS A 519 30.30 -2.28 5.26
C HIS A 519 29.86 -3.51 6.03
N ASP A 520 30.63 -3.88 7.06
CA ASP A 520 30.13 -4.80 8.06
C ASP A 520 28.95 -4.16 8.82
N PRO A 521 27.80 -4.84 8.93
CA PRO A 521 26.58 -4.22 9.45
C PRO A 521 26.64 -3.83 10.94
N TYR A 522 27.54 -4.44 11.73
CA TYR A 522 27.62 -4.24 13.18
C TYR A 522 28.78 -3.37 13.62
N THR A 523 29.86 -3.31 12.84
CA THR A 523 31.04 -2.48 13.13
C THR A 523 31.14 -1.26 12.21
N ASN A 524 30.41 -1.25 11.09
CA ASN A 524 30.50 -0.30 9.98
C ASN A 524 31.86 -0.26 9.26
N GLU A 525 32.78 -1.17 9.58
CA GLU A 525 34.08 -1.23 8.92
C GLU A 525 33.95 -1.55 7.43
N ILE A 526 34.80 -0.95 6.60
CA ILE A 526 34.81 -1.21 5.15
C ILE A 526 35.41 -2.60 4.93
N ILE A 527 34.59 -3.52 4.44
CA ILE A 527 34.98 -4.91 4.15
C ILE A 527 35.17 -5.18 2.66
N GLY A 528 34.69 -4.27 1.81
CA GLY A 528 34.75 -4.40 0.36
C GLY A 528 34.33 -3.13 -0.35
N PHE A 529 34.35 -3.17 -1.68
CA PHE A 529 33.75 -2.13 -2.50
C PHE A 529 33.35 -2.69 -3.86
N THR A 530 32.36 -2.05 -4.45
CA THR A 530 31.94 -2.27 -5.83
C THR A 530 32.23 -1.02 -6.66
N ASP A 531 32.87 -1.20 -7.82
CA ASP A 531 33.15 -0.12 -8.79
C ASP A 531 32.06 -0.07 -9.86
N LEU A 532 31.33 1.05 -9.87
CA LEU A 532 30.25 1.40 -10.78
C LEU A 532 30.68 2.47 -11.81
N THR A 533 31.98 2.73 -11.96
CA THR A 533 32.51 3.73 -12.91
C THR A 533 32.01 3.46 -14.32
N GLY A 534 31.37 4.48 -14.92
CA GLY A 534 30.85 4.40 -16.29
C GLY A 534 29.62 3.49 -16.46
N ASN A 535 29.09 2.87 -15.40
CA ASN A 535 27.91 2.00 -15.47
C ASN A 535 26.67 2.72 -14.91
N LEU A 536 25.93 3.38 -15.80
CA LEU A 536 24.71 4.12 -15.42
C LEU A 536 23.64 3.19 -14.85
N VAL A 537 23.41 2.04 -15.48
CA VAL A 537 22.35 1.09 -15.08
C VAL A 537 22.63 0.54 -13.68
N ALA A 538 23.87 0.15 -13.39
CA ALA A 538 24.22 -0.35 -12.05
C ALA A 538 24.06 0.72 -10.95
N LYS A 539 24.32 1.99 -11.28
CA LYS A 539 24.04 3.10 -10.35
C LYS A 539 22.54 3.33 -10.13
N GLN A 540 21.72 3.15 -11.16
CA GLN A 540 20.26 3.24 -11.03
C GLN A 540 19.71 2.09 -10.19
N LEU A 541 20.18 0.86 -10.43
CA LEU A 541 19.83 -0.31 -9.61
C LEU A 541 20.22 -0.11 -8.14
N PHE A 542 21.44 0.37 -7.89
CA PHE A 542 21.89 0.70 -6.53
C PHE A 542 20.99 1.76 -5.86
N LEU A 543 20.68 2.86 -6.56
CA LEU A 543 19.82 3.90 -6.01
C LEU A 543 18.40 3.40 -5.76
N GLU A 544 17.83 2.62 -6.66
CA GLU A 544 16.52 2.01 -6.47
C GLU A 544 16.49 1.09 -5.25
N GLU A 545 17.55 0.31 -5.03
CA GLU A 545 17.72 -0.52 -3.84
C GLU A 545 17.71 0.33 -2.56
N GLU A 546 18.50 1.41 -2.53
CA GLU A 546 18.55 2.32 -1.38
C GLU A 546 17.21 2.99 -1.10
N ILE A 547 16.46 3.36 -2.14
CA ILE A 547 15.10 3.93 -2.02
C ILE A 547 14.14 2.89 -1.48
N LEU A 548 14.24 1.64 -1.93
CA LEU A 548 13.36 0.57 -1.48
C LEU A 548 13.64 0.14 -0.04
N GLU A 549 14.91 0.16 0.40
CA GLU A 549 15.26 0.00 1.81
C GLU A 549 14.79 1.20 2.64
N GLU A 550 14.77 2.38 2.05
CA GLU A 550 14.17 3.54 2.71
C GLU A 550 12.66 3.42 2.86
N ARG A 551 11.97 2.89 1.85
CA ARG A 551 10.55 2.51 1.94
C ARG A 551 10.33 1.45 3.01
N ALA A 552 11.21 0.47 3.13
CA ALA A 552 11.14 -0.55 4.17
C ALA A 552 11.22 0.06 5.58
N ARG A 553 12.08 1.06 5.81
CA ARG A 553 12.17 1.75 7.12
C ARG A 553 11.03 2.72 7.38
N GLU A 554 10.61 3.42 6.33
CA GLU A 554 9.60 4.48 6.42
C GLU A 554 8.20 3.89 6.55
N LEU A 555 7.85 2.91 5.72
CA LEU A 555 6.50 2.39 5.52
C LEU A 555 6.31 0.97 6.08
N ALA A 556 7.24 0.48 6.92
CA ALA A 556 7.12 -0.85 7.50
C ALA A 556 5.74 -1.09 8.11
N PHE A 557 5.17 -2.26 7.82
CA PHE A 557 3.91 -2.74 8.39
C PHE A 557 2.66 -1.98 7.91
N GLU A 558 2.72 -1.18 6.85
CA GLU A 558 1.59 -0.39 6.33
C GLU A 558 0.80 -1.07 5.18
N GLY A 559 1.16 -2.30 4.77
CA GLY A 559 0.34 -3.08 3.82
C GLY A 559 0.80 -3.06 2.37
N GLU A 560 1.98 -2.50 2.06
CA GLU A 560 2.42 -2.30 0.68
C GLU A 560 3.73 -3.02 0.32
N ARG A 561 4.47 -3.56 1.30
CA ARG A 561 5.83 -4.08 1.08
C ARG A 561 5.91 -5.17 0.01
N PHE A 562 4.97 -6.12 -0.01
CA PHE A 562 4.97 -7.19 -1.02
C PHE A 562 4.74 -6.64 -2.43
N TYR A 563 3.82 -5.68 -2.59
CA TYR A 563 3.49 -5.08 -3.88
C TYR A 563 4.63 -4.19 -4.41
N ASP A 564 5.37 -3.53 -3.51
CA ASP A 564 6.61 -2.84 -3.88
C ASP A 564 7.64 -3.81 -4.46
N LEU A 565 7.88 -4.95 -3.80
CA LEU A 565 8.80 -5.98 -4.28
C LEU A 565 8.35 -6.54 -5.63
N MET A 566 7.05 -6.81 -5.80
CA MET A 566 6.50 -7.32 -7.07
C MET A 566 6.71 -6.33 -8.20
N ARG A 567 6.36 -5.06 -7.97
CA ARG A 567 6.46 -4.00 -8.98
C ARG A 567 7.91 -3.76 -9.40
N VAL A 568 8.85 -3.74 -8.45
CA VAL A 568 10.28 -3.62 -8.74
C VAL A 568 10.79 -4.85 -9.51
N ALA A 569 10.45 -6.06 -9.07
CA ALA A 569 10.87 -7.29 -9.76
C ALA A 569 10.36 -7.34 -11.21
N LYS A 570 9.09 -6.98 -11.45
CA LYS A 570 8.51 -6.90 -12.80
C LYS A 570 9.21 -5.86 -13.67
N ARG A 571 9.44 -4.66 -13.13
CA ARG A 571 10.17 -3.60 -13.85
C ARG A 571 11.59 -4.03 -14.21
N ARG A 572 12.29 -4.72 -13.30
CA ARG A 572 13.63 -5.27 -13.54
C ARG A 572 13.62 -6.48 -14.49
N GLN A 573 12.46 -7.08 -14.74
CA GLN A 573 12.30 -8.39 -15.39
C GLN A 573 13.14 -9.46 -14.68
N ASP A 574 13.18 -9.37 -13.35
CA ASP A 574 14.03 -10.20 -12.50
C ASP A 574 13.24 -10.72 -11.30
N PRO A 575 12.63 -11.92 -11.40
CA PRO A 575 11.89 -12.51 -10.30
C PRO A 575 12.81 -12.92 -9.14
N SER A 576 14.12 -13.06 -9.36
CA SER A 576 15.07 -13.39 -8.29
C SER A 576 15.15 -12.31 -7.23
N PHE A 577 14.87 -11.05 -7.62
CA PHE A 577 14.84 -9.92 -6.69
C PHE A 577 13.81 -10.11 -5.57
N LEU A 578 12.55 -10.36 -5.92
CA LEU A 578 11.50 -10.62 -4.93
C LEU A 578 11.79 -11.92 -4.17
N ALA A 579 12.21 -12.97 -4.89
CA ALA A 579 12.50 -14.27 -4.30
C ALA A 579 13.60 -14.19 -3.23
N GLU A 580 14.67 -13.44 -3.46
CA GLU A 580 15.77 -13.23 -2.52
C GLU A 580 15.28 -12.51 -1.26
N LYS A 581 14.58 -11.38 -1.43
CA LYS A 581 14.06 -10.58 -0.30
C LYS A 581 13.10 -11.40 0.56
N VAL A 582 12.09 -12.02 -0.05
CA VAL A 582 11.04 -12.75 0.68
C VAL A 582 11.60 -14.02 1.32
N SER A 583 12.45 -14.78 0.62
CA SER A 583 13.00 -16.02 1.18
C SER A 583 13.92 -15.79 2.38
N ALA A 584 14.52 -14.61 2.50
CA ALA A 584 15.47 -14.30 3.58
C ALA A 584 14.86 -14.39 4.98
N LYS A 585 13.55 -14.12 5.14
CA LYS A 585 12.87 -14.22 6.45
C LYS A 585 12.76 -15.65 6.97
N PHE A 586 12.79 -16.64 6.08
CA PHE A 586 12.61 -18.05 6.45
C PHE A 586 13.87 -18.64 7.09
N PRO A 587 13.74 -19.72 7.89
CA PRO A 587 14.88 -20.46 8.41
C PRO A 587 15.78 -20.99 7.27
N ALA A 588 17.08 -21.09 7.50
CA ALA A 588 18.08 -21.48 6.49
C ALA A 588 17.71 -22.76 5.70
N GLY A 589 17.06 -23.74 6.34
CA GLY A 589 16.62 -24.98 5.69
C GLY A 589 15.46 -24.85 4.70
N GLN A 590 14.72 -23.73 4.72
CA GLN A 590 13.56 -23.48 3.85
C GLN A 590 13.84 -22.40 2.79
N ARG A 591 14.84 -21.53 2.99
CA ARG A 591 15.11 -20.38 2.11
C ARG A 591 15.22 -20.75 0.64
N GLN A 592 16.02 -21.78 0.31
CA GLN A 592 16.23 -22.18 -1.08
C GLN A 592 14.94 -22.69 -1.73
N GLN A 593 14.08 -23.38 -0.97
CA GLN A 593 12.80 -23.87 -1.48
C GLN A 593 11.86 -22.71 -1.80
N VAL A 594 11.73 -21.75 -0.88
CA VAL A 594 10.90 -20.55 -1.06
C VAL A 594 11.44 -19.69 -2.19
N TYR A 595 12.76 -19.49 -2.25
CA TYR A 595 13.42 -18.78 -3.36
C TYR A 595 13.06 -19.40 -4.71
N ASN A 596 13.26 -20.72 -4.86
CA ASN A 596 12.95 -21.42 -6.11
C ASN A 596 11.45 -21.36 -6.45
N TYR A 597 10.58 -21.40 -5.45
CA TYR A 597 9.13 -21.28 -5.63
C TYR A 597 8.76 -19.89 -6.18
N LEU A 598 9.36 -18.83 -5.65
CA LEU A 598 9.09 -17.45 -6.05
C LEU A 598 9.77 -17.01 -7.35
N LEU A 599 10.64 -17.83 -7.96
CA LEU A 599 11.13 -17.56 -9.31
C LEU A 599 10.02 -17.65 -10.37
N ASN A 600 8.90 -18.33 -10.06
CA ASN A 600 7.72 -18.35 -10.92
C ASN A 600 6.75 -17.24 -10.49
N GLU A 601 6.52 -16.26 -11.36
CA GLU A 601 5.64 -15.12 -11.08
C GLU A 601 4.19 -15.50 -10.78
N ASN A 602 3.71 -16.64 -11.31
CA ASN A 602 2.35 -17.11 -11.01
C ASN A 602 2.15 -17.45 -9.52
N ASN A 603 3.24 -17.68 -8.79
CA ASN A 603 3.22 -17.95 -7.36
C ASN A 603 3.22 -16.67 -6.50
N TRP A 604 3.23 -15.49 -7.12
CA TRP A 604 3.12 -14.21 -6.40
C TRP A 604 1.66 -13.85 -6.12
N TYR A 605 0.74 -14.45 -6.87
CA TYR A 605 -0.69 -14.20 -6.80
C TYR A 605 -1.43 -15.31 -6.08
N ILE A 606 -2.60 -14.98 -5.55
CA ILE A 606 -3.55 -15.96 -5.03
C ILE A 606 -4.49 -16.34 -6.18
N ASN A 607 -4.28 -17.52 -6.77
CA ASN A 607 -4.97 -17.93 -7.98
C ASN A 607 -6.38 -18.47 -7.67
N ILE A 608 -7.36 -17.56 -7.55
CA ILE A 608 -8.77 -17.89 -7.28
C ILE A 608 -9.61 -17.90 -8.57
N PHE A 609 -9.22 -17.12 -9.56
CA PHE A 609 -9.97 -16.90 -10.80
C PHE A 609 -9.36 -17.60 -12.01
N ASP A 610 -8.82 -18.80 -11.85
CA ASP A 610 -8.27 -19.62 -12.95
C ASP A 610 -9.37 -20.55 -13.50
N TRP A 611 -10.06 -20.12 -14.57
CA TRP A 611 -11.12 -20.87 -15.27
C TRP A 611 -10.67 -21.35 -16.64
#